data_AF-A0A962AXN3-F1
#
_entry.id   AF-A0A962AXN3-F1
#
_cell.length_a   1.000
_cell.length_b   1.000
_cell.length_c   1.000
_cell.angle_alpha   90.00
_cell.angle_beta   90.00
_cell.angle_gamma   90.00
#
_symmetry.space_group_name_H-M   'P 1'
#
loop_
_entity.id
_entity.type
_entity.pdbx_description
1 polymer ?
#
loop_
_entity_poly.entity_id
_entity_poly.type
_entity_poly.pdbx_seq_one_letter_code
_entity_poly.pdbx_strand_id
1 'polypeptide(L)' 'MNDWIALARALHVAAVVHWIGGLMFVTFVVLPGLGDLPAEQRAAGFAAVERRFARQARVSVAIAGATGFFMMQTLG' A
#
# COMPACT_ATOMS: atom_id res chain seq x y z
N MET A 1 -13.24 -10.74 -23.21
CA MET A 1 -13.97 -10.12 -22.08
C MET A 1 -13.48 -10.66 -20.74
N ASN A 2 -13.35 -11.98 -20.59
CA ASN A 2 -12.83 -12.61 -19.37
C ASN A 2 -11.37 -12.25 -19.05
N ASP A 3 -10.50 -12.07 -20.05
CA ASP A 3 -9.09 -11.75 -19.83
C ASP A 3 -8.90 -10.39 -19.16
N TRP A 4 -9.74 -9.39 -19.49
CA TRP A 4 -9.70 -8.08 -18.85
C TRP A 4 -10.16 -8.11 -17.39
N ILE A 5 -11.15 -8.95 -17.07
CA ILE A 5 -11.59 -9.17 -15.69
C ILE A 5 -10.51 -9.89 -14.88
N ALA A 6 -9.86 -10.91 -15.48
CA ALA A 6 -8.74 -11.61 -14.86
C ALA A 6 -7.57 -10.66 -14.57
N LEU A 7 -7.21 -9.81 -15.53
CA LEU A 7 -6.17 -8.79 -15.36
C LEU A 7 -6.55 -7.77 -14.28
N ALA A 8 -7.78 -7.25 -14.30
CA ALA A 8 -8.26 -6.29 -13.30
C ALA A 8 -8.20 -6.90 -11.89
N ARG A 9 -8.60 -8.17 -11.73
CA ARG A 9 -8.50 -8.89 -10.46
C ARG A 9 -7.06 -9.07 -10.00
N ALA A 10 -6.17 -9.48 -10.90
CA ALA A 10 -4.75 -9.64 -10.58
C ALA A 10 -4.13 -8.32 -10.11
N LEU A 11 -4.39 -7.22 -10.82
CA LEU A 11 -3.93 -5.88 -10.43
C LEU A 11 -4.55 -5.43 -9.11
N HIS A 12 -5.84 -5.67 -8.90
CA HIS A 12 -6.53 -5.34 -7.66
C HIS A 12 -5.90 -6.04 -6.46
N VAL A 13 -5.74 -7.36 -6.55
CA VAL A 13 -5.15 -8.16 -5.47
C VAL A 13 -3.71 -7.75 -5.22
N ALA A 14 -2.90 -7.55 -6.28
CA ALA A 14 -1.53 -7.09 -6.14
C ALA A 14 -1.44 -5.72 -5.43
N ALA A 15 -2.32 -4.78 -5.78
CA ALA A 15 -2.39 -3.47 -5.15
C ALA A 15 -2.79 -3.55 -3.68
N VAL A 16 -3.79 -4.38 -3.34
CA VAL A 16 -4.20 -4.62 -1.94
C VAL A 16 -3.08 -5.27 -1.14
N VAL A 17 -2.42 -6.30 -1.67
CA VAL A 17 -1.30 -6.97 -1.02
C VAL A 17 -0.13 -6.01 -0.80
N HIS A 18 0.22 -5.20 -1.79
CA HIS A 18 1.29 -4.21 -1.64
C HIS A 18 0.94 -3.15 -0.58
N TRP A 19 -0.29 -2.62 -0.59
CA TRP A 19 -0.73 -1.60 0.36
C TRP A 19 -0.76 -2.13 1.80
N ILE A 20 -1.48 -3.24 2.03
CA ILE A 20 -1.65 -3.80 3.36
C ILE A 20 -0.35 -4.44 3.85
N GLY A 21 0.37 -5.16 2.99
CA GLY A 21 1.68 -5.74 3.33
C GLY A 21 2.71 -4.68 3.71
N GLY A 22 2.76 -3.56 2.97
CA GLY A 22 3.60 -2.43 3.33
C GLY A 22 3.18 -1.77 4.65
N LEU A 23 1.88 -1.65 4.92
CA LEU A 23 1.38 -1.12 6.19
C LEU A 23 1.76 -2.03 7.38
N MET A 24 1.66 -3.34 7.20
CA MET A 24 2.12 -4.33 8.19
C MET A 24 3.62 -4.18 8.44
N PHE A 25 4.44 -4.07 7.39
CA PHE A 25 5.88 -3.86 7.52
C PHE A 25 6.22 -2.56 8.27
N VAL A 26 5.57 -1.45 7.91
CA VAL A 26 5.78 -0.18 8.59
C VAL A 26 5.40 -0.28 10.07
N THR A 27 4.26 -0.89 10.37
CA THR A 27 3.71 -0.97 11.73
C THR A 27 4.53 -1.91 12.63
N PHE A 28 4.88 -3.10 12.14
CA PHE A 28 5.45 -4.16 12.97
C PHE A 28 6.97 -4.25 12.91
N VAL A 29 7.61 -3.62 11.92
CA VAL A 29 9.07 -3.69 11.75
C VAL A 29 9.68 -2.29 11.85
N VAL A 30 9.20 -1.34 11.04
CA VAL A 30 9.81 0.00 11.00
C VAL A 30 9.56 0.78 12.28
N LEU A 31 8.30 0.90 12.71
CA LEU A 31 7.95 1.70 13.89
C LEU A 31 8.68 1.22 15.16
N PRO A 32 8.72 -0.09 15.48
CA PRO A 32 9.51 -0.58 16.60
C PRO A 32 11.01 -0.31 16.44
N GLY A 33 11.57 -0.49 15.24
CA GLY A 33 13.00 -0.25 14.97
C GLY A 33 13.42 1.21 15.13
N LEU A 34 12.50 2.18 15.01
CA LEU A 34 12.79 3.58 15.36
C LEU A 34 13.07 3.76 16.86
N GLY A 35 12.63 2.83 17.71
CA GLY A 35 12.93 2.81 19.14
C GLY A 35 14.41 2.68 19.45
N ASP A 36 15.20 2.11 18.55
CA ASP A 36 16.65 1.93 18.72
C ASP A 36 17.44 3.22 18.45
N LEU A 37 16.79 4.23 17.85
CA LEU A 37 17.41 5.53 17.58
C LEU A 37 17.33 6.47 18.80
N PRO A 38 18.28 7.42 18.93
CA PRO A 38 18.17 8.54 19.86
C PRO A 38 16.86 9.32 19.68
N ALA A 39 16.29 9.80 20.78
CA ALA A 39 14.94 10.38 20.81
C ALA A 39 14.77 11.52 19.78
N GLU A 40 15.79 12.36 19.62
CA GLU A 40 15.83 13.48 18.68
C GLU A 40 15.84 13.06 17.20
N GLN A 41 16.22 11.81 16.90
CA GLN A 41 16.29 11.29 15.53
C GLN A 41 15.06 10.49 15.12
N ARG A 42 14.26 10.00 16.08
CA ARG A 42 13.10 9.13 15.81
C ARG A 42 12.07 9.78 14.88
N ALA A 43 11.75 11.05 15.13
CA ALA A 43 10.77 11.79 14.32
C ALA A 43 11.25 11.99 12.87
N ALA A 44 12.53 12.32 12.69
CA ALA A 44 13.13 12.47 11.36
C ALA A 44 13.18 11.12 10.62
N GLY A 45 13.50 10.03 11.34
CA GLY A 45 13.46 8.66 10.81
C GLY A 45 12.07 8.26 10.35
N PHE A 46 11.04 8.51 11.17
CA PHE A 46 9.64 8.27 10.81
C PHE A 46 9.24 9.06 9.56
N ALA A 47 9.46 10.38 9.54
CA ALA A 47 9.07 11.23 8.41
C ALA A 47 9.76 10.82 7.09
N ALA A 48 10.97 10.27 7.15
CA ALA A 48 11.67 9.75 5.99
C ALA A 48 11.02 8.49 5.40
N VAL A 49 10.52 7.60 6.26
CA VAL A 49 9.80 6.38 5.85
C VAL A 49 8.38 6.73 5.41
N GLU A 50 7.64 7.48 6.22
CA GLU A 50 6.27 7.91 5.97
C GLU A 50 6.14 8.57 4.59
N ARG A 51 7.01 9.52 4.26
CA ARG A 51 6.96 10.24 2.96
C ARG A 51 7.11 9.31 1.76
N ARG A 52 7.93 8.25 1.88
CA ARG A 52 8.13 7.26 0.81
C ARG A 52 6.96 6.29 0.73
N PHE A 53 6.55 5.76 1.89
CA PHE A 53 5.44 4.83 1.98
C PHE A 53 4.12 5.48 1.54
N ALA A 54 3.86 6.73 1.91
CA ALA A 54 2.65 7.46 1.52
C ALA A 54 2.47 7.54 0.00
N ARG A 55 3.57 7.70 -0.77
CA ARG A 55 3.51 7.68 -2.24
C ARG A 55 3.14 6.30 -2.78
N GLN A 56 3.73 5.24 -2.23
CA GLN A 56 3.43 3.84 -2.61
C GLN A 56 1.98 3.45 -2.26
N ALA A 57 1.54 3.80 -1.05
CA ALA A 57 0.18 3.55 -0.59
C ALA A 57 -0.85 4.28 -1.45
N ARG A 58 -0.63 5.56 -1.81
CA ARG A 58 -1.53 6.32 -2.70
C ARG A 58 -1.68 5.66 -4.07
N VAL A 59 -0.58 5.24 -4.69
CA VAL A 59 -0.62 4.54 -5.98
C VAL A 59 -1.39 3.23 -5.86
N SER A 60 -1.14 2.45 -4.81
CA SER A 60 -1.81 1.17 -4.59
C SER A 60 -3.31 1.33 -4.33
N VAL A 61 -3.71 2.28 -3.50
CA VAL A 61 -5.13 2.59 -3.25
C VAL A 61 -5.82 3.06 -4.53
N ALA A 62 -5.17 3.90 -5.35
CA ALA A 62 -5.72 4.35 -6.62
C ALA A 62 -5.93 3.18 -7.60
N ILE A 63 -4.94 2.27 -7.71
CA ILE A 63 -5.05 1.07 -8.56
C ILE A 63 -6.16 0.14 -8.05
N ALA A 64 -6.21 -0.12 -6.74
CA ALA A 64 -7.25 -0.95 -6.14
C ALA A 64 -8.64 -0.35 -6.37
N GLY A 65 -8.80 0.96 -6.19
CA GLY A 65 -10.06 1.67 -6.46
C GLY A 65 -10.48 1.58 -7.93
N ALA A 66 -9.56 1.88 -8.87
CA ALA A 66 -9.85 1.85 -10.30
C ALA A 66 -10.23 0.44 -10.79
N THR A 67 -9.47 -0.58 -10.40
CA THR A 67 -9.72 -1.97 -10.79
C THR A 67 -10.96 -2.56 -10.12
N GLY A 68 -11.22 -2.20 -8.85
CA GLY A 68 -12.41 -2.60 -8.12
C GLY A 68 -13.68 -1.99 -8.72
N PHE A 69 -13.64 -0.70 -9.05
CA PHE A 69 -14.74 -0.01 -9.73
C PHE A 69 -15.04 -0.63 -11.10
N PHE A 70 -14.01 -0.90 -11.91
CA PHE A 70 -14.16 -1.56 -13.20
C PHE A 70 -14.83 -2.94 -13.06
N MET A 71 -14.36 -3.77 -12.12
CA MET A 71 -14.96 -5.08 -11.88
C MET A 71 -16.41 -4.98 -11.40
N MET A 72 -16.73 -4.01 -10.53
CA MET A 72 -18.10 -3.79 -10.05
C MET A 72 -19.05 -3.39 -11.19
N GLN A 73 -18.62 -2.54 -12.11
CA GLN A 73 -19.42 -2.17 -13.29
C GLN A 73 -19.59 -3.30 -14.31
N THR A 74 -18.66 -4.26 -14.34
CA THR A 74 -18.64 -5.35 -15.33
C THR A 74 -19.33 -6.63 -14.83
N LEU A 75 -19.24 -6.91 -13.52
CA LEU A 75 -19.77 -8.13 -12.88
C LEU A 75 -21.04 -7.89 -12.08
N GLY A 76 -21.35 -6.63 -11.74
CA GLY A 76 -22.51 -6.22 -10.94
C GLY A 76 -23.75 -5.95 -11.78
#